data_AF-A0A7Y8M9S6-F1
#
_entry.id   AF-A0A7Y8M9S6-F1
#
_cell.length_a   1.000
_cell.length_b   1.000
_cell.length_c   1.000
_cell.angle_alpha   90.00
_cell.angle_beta   90.00
_cell.angle_gamma   90.00
#
_symmetry.space_group_name_H-M   'P 1'
#
loop_
_entity.id
_entity.type
_entity.pdbx_description
1 polymer ?
#
loop_
_entity_poly.entity_id
_entity_poly.type
_entity_poly.pdbx_seq_one_letter_code
_entity_poly.pdbx_strand_id
1 'polypeptide(L)'
;MTGVLRSNFARFFPERQIYHRRRGHVDFIHISPLTQIIAAVITFCVLTWIAYASVNVVFKNQIIRAKDRRIVTLEATYENRIAELQAGYDEILGILDRSQEQYAESTGELNFRQRQIESLLDYFMTTSADIQGMRHEFEVMGPHVDHESNRNAVLMRLQPKEYVTRVSRTPQLTLSRSADSVSQAIGAVLNTGRRVHMRATPSAEEAVRLEYEEARRRIEQDGMSQVIEERLAEQVDHFEAVITETGLDSVELLSRFSLDGETPAPGAPLTGQGGPLIGGLADMGLWEADAEADDDFRRQLLRIASRIHDLDRLHMAISTMPLIQPVDTYNLTSGMGMRTDPFTRRKAFHPGLDLAARRGTPVMAAAPGTVIWAEWRGAYGRLVEIDHGFGFRTRYGHLDKIDVKKGDIVDLRDRIGQVGSTGRSTGPHLHYEVWFDDELQNPLKFLRAGHYVFEK
;
A
#
# COMPACT_ATOMS: atom_id res chain seq x y z
N MET A 1 -115.34 35.37 21.29
CA MET A 1 -114.51 35.30 22.51
C MET A 1 -115.31 35.87 23.66
N THR A 2 -115.57 35.03 24.66
CA THR A 2 -116.65 35.07 25.65
C THR A 2 -116.48 36.18 26.69
N GLY A 3 -117.60 36.74 27.18
CA GLY A 3 -117.66 37.96 28.02
C GLY A 3 -116.87 37.97 29.33
N VAL A 4 -116.39 36.81 29.80
CA VAL A 4 -115.52 36.69 30.99
C VAL A 4 -114.11 37.22 30.74
N LEU A 5 -113.63 37.17 29.48
CA LEU A 5 -112.33 37.71 29.12
C LEU A 5 -112.32 39.25 29.23
N ARG A 6 -113.38 39.93 28.77
CA ARG A 6 -113.45 41.40 28.77
C ARG A 6 -113.40 42.03 30.18
N SER A 7 -113.96 41.39 31.21
CA SER A 7 -113.97 41.96 32.57
C SER A 7 -112.61 41.91 33.26
N ASN A 8 -111.84 40.83 33.05
CA ASN A 8 -110.48 40.71 33.59
C ASN A 8 -109.49 41.63 32.86
N PHE A 9 -109.67 41.85 31.55
CA PHE A 9 -108.79 42.74 30.78
C PHE A 9 -108.93 44.21 31.18
N ALA A 10 -110.14 44.68 31.48
CA ALA A 10 -110.36 46.06 31.95
C ALA A 10 -109.73 46.35 33.32
N ARG A 11 -109.43 45.31 34.12
CA ARG A 11 -108.81 45.45 35.44
C ARG A 11 -107.29 45.69 35.38
N PHE A 12 -106.61 45.10 34.38
CA PHE A 12 -105.16 45.26 34.20
C PHE A 12 -104.77 46.42 33.27
N PHE A 13 -105.62 46.74 32.29
CA PHE A 13 -105.38 47.83 31.33
C PHE A 13 -106.56 48.83 31.35
N PRO A 14 -106.69 49.63 32.42
CA PRO A 14 -107.72 50.66 32.47
C PRO A 14 -107.45 51.75 31.41
N GLU A 15 -108.50 52.40 30.93
CA GLU A 15 -108.35 53.57 30.07
C GLU A 15 -107.53 54.65 30.77
N ARG A 16 -106.53 55.17 30.07
CA ARG A 16 -105.63 56.22 30.59
C ARG A 16 -105.62 57.39 29.62
N GLN A 17 -105.62 58.59 30.19
CA GLN A 17 -105.55 59.85 29.46
C GLN A 17 -104.25 60.54 29.86
N ILE A 18 -103.42 60.88 28.87
CA ILE A 18 -102.20 61.65 29.11
C ILE A 18 -102.51 63.11 28.84
N TYR A 19 -102.31 63.95 29.86
CA TYR A 19 -102.47 65.40 29.75
C TYR A 19 -101.18 66.00 29.21
N HIS A 20 -101.26 66.67 28.06
CA HIS A 20 -100.14 67.42 27.54
C HIS A 20 -100.58 68.85 27.22
N ARG A 21 -100.09 69.80 28.02
CA ARG A 21 -100.41 71.23 27.92
C ARG A 21 -99.32 71.95 27.14
N ARG A 22 -99.66 72.58 26.00
CA ARG A 22 -98.71 73.40 25.22
C ARG A 22 -99.36 74.74 24.86
N ARG A 23 -98.71 75.86 25.22
CA ARG A 23 -99.10 77.26 24.88
C ARG A 23 -100.61 77.54 24.99
N GLY A 24 -101.20 77.21 26.14
CA GLY A 24 -102.60 77.53 26.44
C GLY A 24 -103.64 76.51 25.94
N HIS A 25 -103.27 75.57 25.08
CA HIS A 25 -104.14 74.44 24.68
C HIS A 25 -103.79 73.16 25.46
N VAL A 26 -104.83 72.41 25.84
CA VAL A 26 -104.74 71.09 26.46
C VAL A 26 -105.22 70.08 25.43
N ASP A 27 -104.31 69.26 24.92
CA ASP A 27 -104.65 68.16 24.02
C ASP A 27 -104.82 66.88 24.83
N PHE A 28 -105.87 66.12 24.52
CA PHE A 28 -106.19 64.84 25.15
C PHE A 28 -105.80 63.70 24.22
N ILE A 29 -104.91 62.83 24.67
CA ILE A 29 -104.61 61.57 23.98
C ILE A 29 -105.27 60.45 24.78
N HIS A 30 -106.32 59.86 24.19
CA HIS A 30 -107.00 58.70 24.75
C HIS A 30 -106.24 57.42 24.40
N ILE A 31 -105.74 56.71 25.40
CA ILE A 31 -105.07 55.42 25.19
C ILE A 31 -106.08 54.32 25.50
N SER A 32 -106.66 53.75 24.44
CA SER A 32 -107.62 52.65 24.55
C SER A 32 -106.96 51.39 25.12
N PRO A 33 -107.70 50.50 25.81
CA PRO A 33 -107.14 49.27 26.36
C PRO A 33 -106.46 48.40 25.30
N LEU A 34 -106.97 48.43 24.06
CA LEU A 34 -106.41 47.69 22.93
C LEU A 34 -105.04 48.23 22.50
N THR A 35 -104.84 49.56 22.52
CA THR A 35 -103.53 50.17 22.26
C THR A 35 -102.51 49.86 23.35
N GLN A 36 -102.94 49.78 24.62
CA GLN A 36 -102.05 49.38 25.73
C GLN A 36 -101.60 47.92 25.59
N ILE A 37 -102.50 47.02 25.17
CA ILE A 37 -102.17 45.61 24.96
C ILE A 37 -101.19 45.46 23.79
N ILE A 38 -101.45 46.11 22.66
CA ILE A 38 -100.53 46.08 21.51
C ILE A 38 -99.15 46.62 21.93
N ALA A 39 -99.11 47.74 22.64
CA ALA A 39 -97.86 48.30 23.15
C ALA A 39 -97.15 47.34 24.12
N ALA A 40 -97.89 46.67 25.01
CA ALA A 40 -97.33 45.69 25.94
C ALA A 40 -96.78 44.44 25.21
N VAL A 41 -97.49 43.93 24.20
CA VAL A 41 -97.04 42.80 23.38
C VAL A 41 -95.81 43.17 22.57
N ILE A 42 -95.80 44.35 21.93
CA ILE A 42 -94.61 44.84 21.21
C ILE A 42 -93.44 44.97 22.17
N THR A 43 -93.66 45.58 23.34
CA THR A 43 -92.61 45.75 24.36
C THR A 43 -92.08 44.39 24.81
N PHE A 44 -92.96 43.43 25.06
CA PHE A 44 -92.57 42.07 25.42
C PHE A 44 -91.76 41.40 24.31
N CYS A 45 -92.21 41.45 23.05
CA CYS A 45 -91.49 40.90 21.91
C CYS A 45 -90.11 41.55 21.74
N VAL A 46 -90.00 42.87 21.91
CA VAL A 46 -88.72 43.60 21.85
C VAL A 46 -87.80 43.17 22.99
N LEU A 47 -88.31 43.06 24.23
CA LEU A 47 -87.52 42.60 25.37
C LEU A 47 -87.06 41.16 25.21
N THR A 48 -87.93 40.26 24.72
CA THR A 48 -87.57 38.88 24.41
C THR A 48 -86.52 38.81 23.29
N TRP A 49 -86.64 39.64 22.25
CA TRP A 49 -85.65 39.73 21.18
C TRP A 49 -84.30 40.21 21.71
N ILE A 50 -84.27 41.26 22.53
CA ILE A 50 -83.04 41.78 23.16
C ILE A 50 -82.39 40.71 24.04
N ALA A 51 -83.18 40.00 24.85
CA ALA A 51 -82.68 38.91 25.69
C ALA A 51 -82.08 37.77 24.85
N TYR A 52 -82.79 37.33 23.79
CA TYR A 52 -82.30 36.31 22.86
C TYR A 52 -81.03 36.74 22.14
N ALA A 53 -80.99 37.95 21.61
CA ALA A 53 -79.83 38.51 20.91
C ALA A 53 -78.63 38.62 21.85
N SER A 54 -78.83 39.09 23.08
CA SER A 54 -77.76 39.23 24.08
C SER A 54 -77.15 37.88 24.46
N VAL A 55 -78.01 36.89 24.74
CA VAL A 55 -77.61 35.49 24.98
C VAL A 55 -76.81 34.95 23.80
N ASN A 56 -77.34 35.06 22.58
CA ASN A 56 -76.68 34.54 21.37
C ASN A 56 -75.32 35.21 21.12
N VAL A 57 -75.20 36.53 21.29
CA VAL A 57 -73.93 37.26 21.13
C VAL A 57 -72.90 36.82 22.17
N VAL A 58 -73.29 36.69 23.44
CA VAL A 58 -72.37 36.27 24.52
C VAL A 58 -71.87 34.84 24.29
N PHE A 59 -72.78 33.90 24.01
CA PHE A 59 -72.40 32.49 23.77
C PHE A 59 -71.61 32.32 22.46
N LYS A 60 -71.98 33.04 21.38
CA LYS A 60 -71.23 33.00 20.11
C LYS A 60 -69.82 33.57 20.28
N ASN A 61 -69.64 34.65 21.04
CA ASN A 61 -68.32 35.22 21.31
C ASN A 61 -67.42 34.24 22.09
N GLN A 62 -67.96 33.45 23.02
CA GLN A 62 -67.19 32.41 23.71
C GLN A 62 -66.75 31.29 22.75
N ILE A 63 -67.64 30.84 21.86
CA ILE A 63 -67.34 29.80 20.87
C ILE A 63 -66.30 30.30 19.85
N ILE A 64 -66.44 31.53 19.36
CA ILE A 64 -65.48 32.13 18.43
C ILE A 64 -64.11 32.25 19.09
N ARG A 65 -64.02 32.83 20.30
CA ARG A 65 -62.74 32.94 21.04
C ARG A 65 -62.11 31.57 21.31
N ALA A 66 -62.90 30.54 21.56
CA ALA A 66 -62.39 29.18 21.73
C ALA A 66 -61.85 28.57 20.42
N LYS A 67 -62.49 28.86 19.28
CA LYS A 67 -62.00 28.46 17.95
C LYS A 67 -60.74 29.22 17.55
N ASP A 68 -60.68 30.53 17.79
CA ASP A 68 -59.52 31.36 17.47
C ASP A 68 -58.28 30.87 18.22
N ARG A 69 -58.42 30.54 19.52
CA ARG A 69 -57.33 29.92 20.29
C ARG A 69 -56.87 28.60 19.68
N ARG A 70 -57.81 27.74 19.24
CA ARG A 70 -57.47 26.46 18.60
C ARG A 70 -56.73 26.66 17.28
N ILE A 71 -57.14 27.64 16.48
CA ILE A 71 -56.47 28.00 15.22
C ILE A 71 -55.05 28.45 15.50
N VAL A 72 -54.85 29.39 16.42
CA VAL A 72 -53.51 29.87 16.81
C VAL A 72 -52.64 28.74 17.35
N THR A 73 -53.18 27.84 18.19
CA THR A 73 -52.40 26.69 18.67
C THR A 73 -52.08 25.68 17.56
N LEU A 74 -52.99 25.50 16.60
CA LEU A 74 -52.76 24.64 15.45
C LEU A 74 -51.67 25.22 14.57
N GLU A 75 -51.74 26.50 14.23
CA GLU A 75 -50.71 27.23 13.47
C GLU A 75 -49.35 27.10 14.16
N ALA A 76 -49.25 27.40 15.45
CA ALA A 76 -48.00 27.25 16.20
C ALA A 76 -47.48 25.81 16.22
N THR A 77 -48.37 24.80 16.26
CA THR A 77 -47.98 23.40 16.21
C THR A 77 -47.46 23.02 14.81
N TYR A 78 -48.10 23.51 13.76
CA TYR A 78 -47.67 23.29 12.38
C TYR A 78 -46.33 24.00 12.10
N GLU A 79 -46.17 25.25 12.53
CA GLU A 79 -44.91 25.98 12.42
C GLU A 79 -43.78 25.25 13.14
N ASN A 80 -44.00 24.79 14.37
CA ASN A 80 -43.01 23.99 15.09
C ASN A 80 -42.70 22.68 14.36
N ARG A 81 -43.70 22.00 13.78
CA ARG A 81 -43.48 20.75 13.06
C ARG A 81 -42.71 20.96 11.76
N ILE A 82 -42.96 22.07 11.06
CA ILE A 82 -42.21 22.44 9.85
C ILE A 82 -40.77 22.77 10.23
N ALA A 83 -40.54 23.54 11.29
CA ALA A 83 -39.20 23.87 11.77
C ALA A 83 -38.42 22.61 12.20
N GLU A 84 -39.08 21.68 12.90
CA GLU A 84 -38.48 20.39 13.29
C GLU A 84 -38.14 19.54 12.06
N LEU A 85 -39.01 19.49 11.05
CA LEU A 85 -38.74 18.79 9.80
C LEU A 85 -37.58 19.43 9.03
N GLN A 86 -37.53 20.76 8.93
CA GLN A 86 -36.43 21.49 8.28
C GLN A 86 -35.10 21.24 8.98
N ALA A 87 -35.06 21.33 10.32
CA ALA A 87 -33.87 21.03 11.09
C ALA A 87 -33.38 19.58 10.87
N GLY A 88 -34.31 18.61 10.78
CA GLY A 88 -33.97 17.23 10.45
C GLY A 88 -33.45 17.06 9.02
N TYR A 89 -33.97 17.79 8.03
CA TYR A 89 -33.44 17.79 6.67
C TYR A 89 -32.04 18.39 6.60
N ASP A 90 -31.81 19.52 7.26
CA ASP A 90 -30.51 20.19 7.30
C ASP A 90 -29.45 19.32 8.00
N GLU A 91 -29.83 18.61 9.06
CA GLU A 91 -28.96 17.64 9.74
C GLU A 91 -28.56 16.48 8.80
N ILE A 92 -29.52 15.91 8.06
CA ILE A 92 -29.25 14.84 7.09
C ILE A 92 -28.34 15.33 5.96
N LEU A 93 -28.62 16.52 5.40
CA LEU A 93 -27.80 17.11 4.36
C LEU A 93 -26.37 17.36 4.86
N GLY A 94 -26.21 17.88 6.07
CA GLY A 94 -24.90 18.12 6.66
C GLY A 94 -24.13 16.83 6.98
N ILE A 95 -24.82 15.72 7.28
CA ILE A 95 -24.17 14.40 7.42
C ILE A 95 -23.74 13.87 6.05
N LEU A 96 -24.61 13.98 5.04
CA LEU A 96 -24.32 13.51 3.69
C LEU A 96 -23.13 14.25 3.09
N ASP A 97 -23.08 15.57 3.23
CA ASP A 97 -22.00 16.42 2.72
C ASP A 97 -20.66 16.07 3.36
N ARG A 98 -20.59 16.03 4.70
CA ARG A 98 -19.38 15.59 5.42
C ARG A 98 -18.95 14.18 5.05
N SER A 99 -19.90 13.27 4.87
CA SER A 99 -19.61 11.90 4.46
C SER A 99 -19.03 11.86 3.04
N GLN A 100 -19.58 12.62 2.10
CA GLN A 100 -19.09 12.71 0.72
C GLN A 100 -17.69 13.33 0.65
N GLU A 101 -17.43 14.40 1.41
CA GLU A 101 -16.10 15.01 1.52
C GLU A 101 -15.08 14.00 2.05
N GLN A 102 -15.42 13.31 3.14
CA GLN A 102 -14.55 12.28 3.74
C GLN A 102 -14.29 11.11 2.76
N TYR A 103 -15.27 10.74 1.94
CA TYR A 103 -15.07 9.73 0.88
C TYR A 103 -14.20 10.22 -0.26
N ALA A 104 -14.37 11.46 -0.72
CA ALA A 104 -13.55 12.02 -1.78
C ALA A 104 -12.07 12.09 -1.37
N GLU A 105 -11.80 12.45 -0.12
CA GLU A 105 -10.47 12.47 0.47
C GLU A 105 -9.87 11.05 0.60
N SER A 106 -10.61 10.12 1.23
CA SER A 106 -10.13 8.74 1.44
C SER A 106 -9.91 7.98 0.13
N THR A 107 -10.78 8.17 -0.87
CA THR A 107 -10.61 7.54 -2.20
C THR A 107 -9.43 8.11 -2.97
N GLY A 108 -9.13 9.40 -2.83
CA GLY A 108 -7.92 10.01 -3.36
C GLY A 108 -6.67 9.35 -2.79
N GLU A 109 -6.60 9.25 -1.46
CA GLU A 109 -5.50 8.60 -0.74
C GLU A 109 -5.34 7.13 -1.13
N LEU A 110 -6.44 6.35 -1.11
CA LEU A 110 -6.43 4.92 -1.45
C LEU A 110 -5.97 4.67 -2.89
N ASN A 111 -6.44 5.45 -3.85
CA ASN A 111 -6.02 5.34 -5.24
C ASN A 111 -4.55 5.72 -5.43
N PHE A 112 -4.06 6.72 -4.70
CA PHE A 112 -2.66 7.09 -4.70
C PHE A 112 -1.78 5.96 -4.16
N ARG A 113 -2.11 5.41 -2.98
CA ARG A 113 -1.43 4.25 -2.40
C ARG A 113 -1.44 3.05 -3.36
N GLN A 114 -2.58 2.79 -4.00
CA GLN A 114 -2.72 1.70 -4.97
C GLN A 114 -1.76 1.85 -6.16
N ARG A 115 -1.69 3.04 -6.77
CA ARG A 115 -0.76 3.27 -7.90
C ARG A 115 0.70 3.09 -7.48
N GLN A 116 1.06 3.49 -6.27
CA GLN A 116 2.43 3.29 -5.76
C GLN A 116 2.74 1.81 -5.58
N ILE A 117 1.83 1.03 -4.99
CA ILE A 117 2.02 -0.41 -4.87
C ILE A 117 2.07 -1.08 -6.26
N GLU A 118 1.22 -0.66 -7.20
CA GLU A 118 1.27 -1.16 -8.58
C GLU A 118 2.62 -0.88 -9.25
N SER A 119 3.17 0.33 -9.09
CA SER A 119 4.51 0.66 -9.62
C SER A 119 5.63 -0.16 -8.96
N LEU A 120 5.54 -0.41 -7.65
CA LEU A 120 6.50 -1.25 -6.93
C LEU A 120 6.42 -2.70 -7.38
N LEU A 121 5.21 -3.22 -7.59
CA LEU A 121 5.00 -4.57 -8.10
C LEU A 121 5.51 -4.71 -9.53
N ASP A 122 5.24 -3.75 -10.41
CA ASP A 122 5.75 -3.76 -11.78
C ASP A 122 7.29 -3.81 -11.78
N TYR A 123 7.92 -2.93 -10.99
CA TYR A 123 9.38 -2.91 -10.81
C TYR A 123 9.92 -4.22 -10.23
N PHE A 124 9.25 -4.77 -9.20
CA PHE A 124 9.67 -6.03 -8.60
C PHE A 124 9.55 -7.17 -9.62
N MET A 125 8.48 -7.18 -10.42
CA MET A 125 8.27 -8.19 -11.44
C MET A 125 9.34 -8.10 -12.54
N THR A 126 9.70 -6.92 -13.02
CA THR A 126 10.80 -6.75 -13.99
C THR A 126 12.13 -7.22 -13.40
N THR A 127 12.47 -6.78 -12.20
CA THR A 127 13.72 -7.17 -11.52
C THR A 127 13.77 -8.67 -11.26
N SER A 128 12.65 -9.27 -10.84
CA SER A 128 12.56 -10.71 -10.60
C SER A 128 12.66 -11.52 -11.90
N ALA A 129 12.12 -11.00 -13.00
CA ALA A 129 12.24 -11.63 -14.32
C ALA A 129 13.69 -11.59 -14.83
N ASP A 130 14.40 -10.48 -14.61
CA ASP A 130 15.82 -10.37 -14.93
C ASP A 130 16.67 -11.34 -14.10
N ILE A 131 16.40 -11.45 -12.79
CA ILE A 131 17.06 -12.43 -11.90
C ILE A 131 16.79 -13.86 -12.38
N GLN A 132 15.54 -14.19 -12.73
CA GLN A 132 15.19 -15.51 -13.24
C GLN A 132 15.83 -15.80 -14.60
N GLY A 133 15.90 -14.79 -15.47
CA GLY A 133 16.56 -14.86 -16.78
C GLY A 133 18.04 -15.20 -16.62
N MET A 134 18.76 -14.47 -15.75
CA MET A 134 20.13 -14.81 -15.45
C MET A 134 20.24 -16.19 -14.82
N ARG A 135 19.46 -16.53 -13.78
CA ARG A 135 19.52 -17.87 -13.18
C ARG A 135 19.34 -18.97 -14.23
N HIS A 136 18.41 -18.78 -15.17
CA HIS A 136 18.20 -19.72 -16.27
C HIS A 136 19.39 -19.76 -17.24
N GLU A 137 19.97 -18.61 -17.60
CA GLU A 137 21.19 -18.53 -18.41
C GLU A 137 22.37 -19.25 -17.73
N PHE A 138 22.54 -19.05 -16.42
CA PHE A 138 23.52 -19.75 -15.60
C PHE A 138 23.25 -21.26 -15.49
N GLU A 139 22.00 -21.70 -15.41
CA GLU A 139 21.62 -23.12 -15.35
C GLU A 139 21.81 -23.82 -16.70
N VAL A 140 21.45 -23.16 -17.80
CA VAL A 140 21.59 -23.69 -19.17
C VAL A 140 23.05 -23.71 -19.60
N MET A 141 23.84 -22.70 -19.21
CA MET A 141 25.24 -22.62 -19.56
C MET A 141 26.15 -23.31 -18.53
N GLY A 142 25.70 -23.54 -17.30
CA GLY A 142 26.48 -24.22 -16.25
C GLY A 142 26.96 -25.62 -16.65
N PRO A 143 28.12 -26.09 -16.15
CA PRO A 143 28.61 -27.43 -16.47
C PRO A 143 27.62 -28.50 -15.96
N HIS A 144 27.25 -29.46 -16.81
CA HIS A 144 26.69 -30.74 -16.36
C HIS A 144 27.77 -31.50 -15.58
N VAL A 145 27.77 -31.36 -14.25
CA VAL A 145 28.62 -32.15 -13.37
C VAL A 145 27.94 -33.49 -13.14
N ASP A 146 28.35 -34.52 -13.90
CA ASP A 146 27.99 -35.91 -13.61
C ASP A 146 28.62 -36.31 -12.26
N HIS A 147 27.83 -36.27 -11.20
CA HIS A 147 28.22 -36.51 -9.80
C HIS A 147 28.54 -37.98 -9.46
N GLU A 148 29.17 -38.77 -10.33
CA GLU A 148 29.41 -40.19 -10.03
C GLU A 148 30.79 -40.54 -9.47
N SER A 149 31.79 -39.66 -9.47
CA SER A 149 33.18 -40.11 -9.19
C SER A 149 33.97 -39.41 -8.08
N ASN A 150 33.34 -38.85 -7.04
CA ASN A 150 34.11 -38.40 -5.86
C ASN A 150 33.43 -38.69 -4.52
N ARG A 151 33.45 -39.97 -4.12
CA ARG A 151 32.94 -40.50 -2.85
C ARG A 151 33.73 -40.10 -1.60
N ASN A 152 34.66 -39.15 -1.66
CA ASN A 152 35.47 -38.71 -0.51
C ASN A 152 35.52 -37.18 -0.34
N ALA A 153 34.41 -36.47 -0.59
CA ALA A 153 34.22 -35.15 0.01
C ALA A 153 33.88 -35.36 1.50
N VAL A 154 34.85 -35.05 2.34
CA VAL A 154 34.78 -35.07 3.80
C VAL A 154 33.45 -34.46 4.26
N LEU A 155 32.64 -35.29 4.93
CA LEU A 155 31.45 -34.91 5.68
C LEU A 155 31.85 -33.95 6.81
N MET A 156 32.11 -32.68 6.48
CA MET A 156 31.84 -31.61 7.41
C MET A 156 30.36 -31.29 7.25
N ARG A 157 29.53 -32.16 7.83
CA ARG A 157 28.15 -31.86 8.18
C ARG A 157 28.24 -30.71 9.18
N LEU A 158 28.35 -29.48 8.66
CA LEU A 158 28.05 -28.29 9.43
C LEU A 158 26.66 -28.58 9.99
N GLN A 159 26.60 -28.72 11.31
CA GLN A 159 25.35 -28.78 12.03
C GLN A 159 24.49 -27.68 11.42
N PRO A 160 23.28 -27.99 10.93
CA PRO A 160 22.35 -26.92 10.66
C PRO A 160 22.33 -26.15 11.96
N LYS A 161 22.76 -24.88 11.92
CA LYS A 161 22.40 -23.96 12.99
C LYS A 161 20.90 -24.19 13.07
N GLU A 162 20.44 -24.77 14.18
CA GLU A 162 19.03 -24.87 14.49
C GLU A 162 18.54 -23.43 14.56
N TYR A 163 18.32 -22.82 13.40
CA TYR A 163 17.13 -22.04 13.20
C TYR A 163 16.03 -23.03 13.45
N VAL A 164 15.71 -23.14 14.74
CA VAL A 164 14.45 -23.63 15.23
C VAL A 164 13.46 -23.15 14.20
N THR A 165 12.95 -24.10 13.42
CA THR A 165 11.76 -23.91 12.63
C THR A 165 10.73 -23.56 13.69
N ARG A 166 10.66 -22.29 14.05
CA ARG A 166 9.44 -21.65 14.45
C ARG A 166 8.62 -21.67 13.16
N VAL A 167 8.09 -22.86 12.87
CA VAL A 167 6.66 -23.03 12.61
C VAL A 167 5.95 -22.47 13.85
N SER A 168 6.10 -21.17 14.10
CA SER A 168 5.32 -20.46 15.08
C SER A 168 4.06 -20.11 14.35
N ARG A 169 3.22 -21.14 14.24
CA ARG A 169 1.78 -21.06 14.17
C ARG A 169 1.31 -20.25 12.97
N THR A 170 0.55 -20.94 12.12
CA THR A 170 -0.64 -20.38 11.48
C THR A 170 -1.01 -18.95 11.95
N PRO A 171 -1.42 -18.05 11.05
CA PRO A 171 -1.80 -16.65 11.33
C PRO A 171 -3.01 -16.45 12.28
N GLN A 172 -3.28 -17.42 13.15
CA GLN A 172 -4.23 -17.39 14.23
C GLN A 172 -3.86 -16.40 15.37
N LEU A 173 -2.57 -16.09 15.56
CA LEU A 173 -2.10 -15.23 16.67
C LEU A 173 -2.13 -13.73 16.36
N THR A 174 -2.00 -13.35 15.09
CA THR A 174 -2.33 -11.98 14.63
C THR A 174 -3.83 -11.78 14.58
N LEU A 175 -4.61 -12.83 14.28
CA LEU A 175 -6.07 -12.83 14.41
C LEU A 175 -6.57 -12.71 15.86
N SER A 176 -5.82 -13.13 16.90
CA SER A 176 -6.30 -13.00 18.29
C SER A 176 -6.04 -11.63 18.90
N ARG A 177 -4.89 -11.00 18.63
CA ARG A 177 -4.62 -9.61 19.07
C ARG A 177 -5.42 -8.60 18.27
N SER A 178 -5.60 -8.84 16.98
CA SER A 178 -6.57 -8.08 16.19
C SER A 178 -7.98 -8.39 16.66
N ALA A 179 -8.38 -9.63 17.00
CA ALA A 179 -9.71 -9.91 17.56
C ALA A 179 -9.96 -9.27 18.93
N ASP A 180 -8.96 -9.07 19.79
CA ASP A 180 -9.13 -8.33 21.06
C ASP A 180 -9.25 -6.82 20.82
N SER A 181 -8.48 -6.26 19.87
CA SER A 181 -8.60 -4.85 19.46
C SER A 181 -9.88 -4.57 18.67
N VAL A 182 -10.31 -5.54 17.85
CA VAL A 182 -11.54 -5.53 17.07
C VAL A 182 -12.72 -5.82 17.99
N SER A 183 -12.59 -6.62 19.05
CA SER A 183 -13.63 -6.78 20.09
C SER A 183 -13.72 -5.57 21.00
N GLN A 184 -12.62 -4.86 21.26
CA GLN A 184 -12.64 -3.56 21.95
C GLN A 184 -13.22 -2.46 21.07
N ALA A 185 -12.91 -2.44 19.78
CA ALA A 185 -13.49 -1.52 18.80
C ALA A 185 -14.98 -1.82 18.57
N ILE A 186 -15.35 -3.08 18.37
CA ILE A 186 -16.74 -3.57 18.32
C ILE A 186 -17.44 -3.28 19.65
N GLY A 187 -16.78 -3.44 20.80
CA GLY A 187 -17.34 -3.10 22.11
C GLY A 187 -17.56 -1.60 22.31
N ALA A 188 -16.66 -0.75 21.80
CA ALA A 188 -16.80 0.70 21.81
C ALA A 188 -17.89 1.17 20.83
N VAL A 189 -17.95 0.59 19.64
CA VAL A 189 -18.96 0.86 18.59
C VAL A 189 -20.33 0.34 19.00
N LEU A 190 -20.45 -0.83 19.63
CA LEU A 190 -21.71 -1.36 20.17
C LEU A 190 -22.17 -0.60 21.42
N ASN A 191 -21.26 -0.13 22.29
CA ASN A 191 -21.62 0.72 23.42
C ASN A 191 -22.03 2.14 22.99
N THR A 192 -21.47 2.64 21.89
CA THR A 192 -21.90 3.89 21.25
C THR A 192 -23.24 3.68 20.53
N GLY A 193 -23.42 2.53 19.87
CA GLY A 193 -24.64 2.11 19.19
C GLY A 193 -25.83 1.84 20.12
N ARG A 194 -25.60 1.44 21.38
CA ARG A 194 -26.69 1.23 22.36
C ARG A 194 -27.34 2.53 22.84
N ARG A 195 -26.68 3.68 22.63
CA ARG A 195 -27.28 5.01 22.93
C ARG A 195 -27.99 5.61 21.71
N VAL A 196 -27.77 5.07 20.52
CA VAL A 196 -28.37 5.52 19.26
C VAL A 196 -29.37 4.47 18.76
N HIS A 197 -30.34 4.11 19.61
CA HIS A 197 -31.60 3.54 19.13
C HIS A 197 -32.53 4.67 18.63
N MET A 198 -32.02 5.47 17.71
CA MET A 198 -32.82 6.35 16.86
C MET A 198 -32.62 5.85 15.44
N ARG A 199 -33.62 5.10 14.95
CA ARG A 199 -33.88 4.74 13.54
C ARG A 199 -32.65 4.84 12.62
N ALA A 200 -31.97 3.71 12.41
CA ALA A 200 -31.02 3.58 11.31
C ALA A 200 -31.72 3.95 9.99
N THR A 201 -31.29 5.05 9.39
CA THR A 201 -31.65 5.42 8.03
C THR A 201 -30.81 4.58 7.06
N PRO A 202 -31.30 4.28 5.84
CA PRO A 202 -30.53 3.56 4.83
C PRO A 202 -29.14 4.16 4.57
N SER A 203 -29.00 5.48 4.73
CA SER A 203 -27.74 6.21 4.60
C SER A 203 -26.71 5.90 5.70
N ALA A 204 -27.15 5.55 6.92
CA ALA A 204 -26.26 5.18 8.01
C ALA A 204 -25.69 3.76 7.83
N GLU A 205 -26.49 2.85 7.26
CA GLU A 205 -26.03 1.50 6.90
C GLU A 205 -25.03 1.53 5.74
N GLU A 206 -25.27 2.36 4.73
CA GLU A 206 -24.33 2.56 3.62
C GLU A 206 -23.00 3.17 4.10
N ALA A 207 -23.04 4.14 5.02
CA ALA A 207 -21.84 4.76 5.55
C ALA A 207 -20.94 3.75 6.30
N VAL A 208 -21.53 2.93 7.16
CA VAL A 208 -20.81 1.87 7.90
C VAL A 208 -20.25 0.80 6.96
N ARG A 209 -20.98 0.44 5.90
CA ARG A 209 -20.50 -0.54 4.91
C ARG A 209 -19.27 -0.03 4.17
N LEU A 210 -19.28 1.24 3.74
CA LEU A 210 -18.16 1.85 3.03
C LEU A 210 -16.93 2.00 3.94
N GLU A 211 -17.10 2.42 5.19
CA GLU A 211 -16.01 2.50 6.18
C GLU A 211 -15.38 1.11 6.42
N TYR A 212 -16.19 0.06 6.46
CA TYR A 212 -15.70 -1.32 6.54
C TYR A 212 -14.90 -1.74 5.30
N GLU A 213 -15.36 -1.40 4.09
CA GLU A 213 -14.65 -1.69 2.84
C GLU A 213 -13.30 -0.97 2.76
N GLU A 214 -13.22 0.29 3.22
CA GLU A 214 -11.98 1.06 3.30
C GLU A 214 -11.00 0.47 4.31
N ALA A 215 -11.46 0.17 5.52
CA ALA A 215 -10.63 -0.46 6.54
C ALA A 215 -10.08 -1.81 6.06
N ARG A 216 -10.90 -2.58 5.34
CA ARG A 216 -10.47 -3.84 4.73
C ARG A 216 -9.39 -3.63 3.67
N ARG A 217 -9.55 -2.66 2.75
CA ARG A 217 -8.54 -2.36 1.72
C ARG A 217 -7.23 -1.88 2.33
N ARG A 218 -7.27 -1.06 3.40
CA ARG A 218 -6.07 -0.64 4.13
C ARG A 218 -5.30 -1.85 4.68
N ILE A 219 -6.00 -2.77 5.35
CA ILE A 219 -5.40 -4.01 5.88
C ILE A 219 -4.80 -4.87 4.76
N GLU A 220 -5.48 -4.98 3.62
CA GLU A 220 -4.98 -5.73 2.46
C GLU A 220 -3.70 -5.09 1.87
N GLN A 221 -3.63 -3.76 1.75
CA GLN A 221 -2.45 -3.02 1.26
C GLN A 221 -1.25 -3.11 2.22
N ASP A 222 -1.49 -2.96 3.53
CA ASP A 222 -0.45 -3.07 4.54
C ASP A 222 0.13 -4.49 4.57
N GLY A 223 -0.74 -5.51 4.48
CA GLY A 223 -0.33 -6.90 4.38
C GLY A 223 0.51 -7.18 3.13
N MET A 224 0.13 -6.63 1.97
CA MET A 224 0.90 -6.79 0.73
C MET A 224 2.28 -6.14 0.83
N SER A 225 2.38 -4.94 1.40
CA SER A 225 3.65 -4.24 1.60
C SER A 225 4.60 -5.01 2.51
N GLN A 226 4.08 -5.65 3.57
CA GLN A 226 4.87 -6.51 4.45
C GLN A 226 5.40 -7.75 3.73
N VAL A 227 4.57 -8.40 2.90
CA VAL A 227 5.00 -9.56 2.12
C VAL A 227 6.11 -9.19 1.12
N ILE A 228 6.00 -8.02 0.47
CA ILE A 228 7.04 -7.51 -0.43
C ILE A 228 8.34 -7.26 0.36
N GLU A 229 8.26 -6.58 1.50
CA GLU A 229 9.43 -6.29 2.33
C GLU A 229 10.12 -7.58 2.83
N GLU A 230 9.35 -8.58 3.26
CA GLU A 230 9.86 -9.89 3.69
C GLU A 230 10.54 -10.63 2.53
N ARG A 231 9.93 -10.65 1.34
CA ARG A 231 10.50 -11.30 0.15
C ARG A 231 11.80 -10.63 -0.29
N LEU A 232 11.84 -9.29 -0.28
CA LEU A 232 13.05 -8.52 -0.60
C LEU A 232 14.15 -8.78 0.42
N ALA A 233 13.82 -8.82 1.72
CA ALA A 233 14.78 -9.14 2.76
C ALA A 233 15.39 -10.54 2.55
N GLU A 234 14.56 -11.55 2.24
CA GLU A 234 15.04 -12.90 1.95
C GLU A 234 15.98 -12.95 0.74
N GLN A 235 15.70 -12.19 -0.32
CA GLN A 235 16.58 -12.13 -1.49
C GLN A 235 17.91 -11.43 -1.22
N VAL A 236 17.88 -10.32 -0.47
CA VAL A 236 19.09 -9.61 -0.05
C VAL A 236 19.95 -10.54 0.82
N ASP A 237 19.37 -11.17 1.83
CA ASP A 237 20.07 -12.12 2.71
C ASP A 237 20.70 -13.27 1.92
N HIS A 238 20.01 -13.75 0.87
CA HIS A 238 20.54 -14.79 -0.02
C HIS A 238 21.78 -14.32 -0.78
N PHE A 239 21.75 -13.14 -1.38
CA PHE A 239 22.89 -12.58 -2.10
C PHE A 239 24.06 -12.23 -1.17
N GLU A 240 23.79 -11.67 0.00
CA GLU A 240 24.83 -11.40 1.01
C GLU A 240 25.53 -12.70 1.45
N ALA A 241 24.79 -13.80 1.60
CA ALA A 241 25.36 -15.09 1.95
C ALA A 241 26.32 -15.61 0.87
N VAL A 242 25.97 -15.43 -0.40
CA VAL A 242 26.81 -15.82 -1.55
C VAL A 242 28.11 -15.02 -1.55
N ILE A 243 28.01 -13.70 -1.38
CA ILE A 243 29.17 -12.80 -1.31
C ILE A 243 30.07 -13.18 -0.13
N THR A 244 29.49 -13.44 1.04
CA THR A 244 30.24 -13.82 2.24
C THR A 244 31.01 -15.13 2.03
N GLU A 245 30.47 -16.09 1.27
CA GLU A 245 31.17 -17.35 0.95
C GLU A 245 32.40 -17.13 0.05
N THR A 246 32.40 -16.09 -0.80
CA THR A 246 33.60 -15.68 -1.55
C THR A 246 34.72 -15.18 -0.63
N GLY A 247 34.37 -14.78 0.61
CA GLY A 247 35.26 -14.19 1.60
C GLY A 247 35.37 -12.67 1.50
N LEU A 248 34.51 -12.03 0.71
CA LEU A 248 34.36 -10.58 0.62
C LEU A 248 33.26 -10.09 1.58
N ASP A 249 33.32 -8.82 1.96
CA ASP A 249 32.31 -8.16 2.79
C ASP A 249 31.21 -7.54 1.92
N SER A 250 29.94 -7.86 2.19
CA SER A 250 28.80 -7.35 1.41
C SER A 250 28.63 -5.85 1.55
N VAL A 251 28.89 -5.31 2.75
CA VAL A 251 28.76 -3.87 3.03
C VAL A 251 29.84 -3.08 2.31
N GLU A 252 31.09 -3.55 2.35
CA GLU A 252 32.18 -2.94 1.58
C GLU A 252 31.88 -2.92 0.08
N LEU A 253 31.40 -4.04 -0.48
CA LEU A 253 30.98 -4.10 -1.88
C LEU A 253 29.86 -3.08 -2.16
N LEU A 254 28.75 -3.12 -1.42
CA LEU A 254 27.61 -2.21 -1.58
C LEU A 254 27.98 -0.72 -1.50
N SER A 255 28.91 -0.37 -0.60
CA SER A 255 29.40 1.01 -0.45
C SER A 255 30.18 1.49 -1.67
N ARG A 256 30.84 0.58 -2.40
CA ARG A 256 31.60 0.89 -3.61
C ARG A 256 30.69 0.94 -4.85
N PHE A 257 29.62 0.15 -4.86
CA PHE A 257 28.50 0.31 -5.81
C PHE A 257 27.64 1.56 -5.53
N SER A 258 27.92 2.29 -4.43
CA SER A 258 27.19 3.51 -4.04
C SER A 258 27.80 4.82 -4.55
N LEU A 259 28.85 4.79 -5.38
CA LEU A 259 29.49 6.03 -5.82
C LEU A 259 28.70 6.71 -6.94
N ASP A 260 27.96 7.73 -6.52
CA ASP A 260 27.67 8.98 -7.21
C ASP A 260 28.49 9.20 -8.51
N GLY A 261 27.81 9.19 -9.65
CA GLY A 261 28.13 10.08 -10.77
C GLY A 261 29.44 9.88 -11.54
N GLU A 262 30.22 8.81 -11.34
CA GLU A 262 31.30 8.48 -12.28
C GLU A 262 30.74 7.70 -13.47
N THR A 263 30.40 8.43 -14.54
CA THR A 263 30.40 7.88 -15.89
C THR A 263 31.68 7.06 -16.08
N PRO A 264 31.59 5.79 -16.51
CA PRO A 264 32.78 4.97 -16.75
C PRO A 264 33.71 5.72 -17.70
N ALA A 265 35.01 5.69 -17.40
CA ALA A 265 36.05 6.39 -18.14
C ALA A 265 35.90 6.16 -19.66
N PRO A 266 36.15 7.18 -20.51
CA PRO A 266 35.96 7.07 -21.95
C PRO A 266 36.87 5.97 -22.52
N GLY A 267 36.27 4.81 -22.84
CA GLY A 267 36.97 3.62 -23.32
C GLY A 267 36.55 2.29 -22.67
N ALA A 268 35.72 2.30 -21.62
CA ALA A 268 35.09 1.07 -21.11
C ALA A 268 34.04 0.58 -22.13
N PRO A 269 34.08 -0.68 -22.59
CA PRO A 269 33.03 -1.20 -23.45
C PRO A 269 31.75 -1.32 -22.65
N LEU A 270 30.79 -0.45 -22.94
CA LEU A 270 29.42 -0.54 -22.45
C LEU A 270 28.72 -1.69 -23.18
N THR A 271 28.92 -2.93 -22.72
CA THR A 271 28.06 -4.05 -23.11
C THR A 271 26.86 -4.12 -22.18
N GLY A 272 25.71 -3.72 -22.71
CA GLY A 272 24.41 -3.90 -22.09
C GLY A 272 24.09 -2.89 -20.97
N GLN A 273 23.84 -1.63 -21.32
CA GLN A 273 22.99 -0.80 -20.46
C GLN A 273 21.54 -1.15 -20.76
N GLY A 274 21.00 -2.04 -19.95
CA GLY A 274 19.63 -2.50 -20.01
C GLY A 274 19.14 -2.93 -18.64
N GLY A 275 19.41 -2.11 -17.61
CA GLY A 275 18.60 -2.09 -16.41
C GLY A 275 17.66 -0.89 -16.50
N PRO A 276 16.43 -0.94 -15.96
CA PRO A 276 15.61 0.26 -15.85
C PRO A 276 16.45 1.36 -15.21
N LEU A 277 16.51 2.53 -15.85
CA LEU A 277 17.08 3.70 -15.24
C LEU A 277 16.25 3.93 -13.97
N ILE A 278 16.79 3.62 -12.80
CA ILE A 278 16.21 4.09 -11.56
C ILE A 278 16.49 5.59 -11.59
N GLY A 279 15.61 6.36 -12.25
CA GLY A 279 15.32 7.66 -11.69
C GLY A 279 15.02 7.38 -10.23
N GLY A 280 15.76 8.02 -9.33
CA GLY A 280 15.57 7.79 -7.89
C GLY A 280 14.09 7.97 -7.52
N LEU A 281 13.75 7.82 -6.24
CA LEU A 281 12.44 8.09 -5.63
C LEU A 281 11.46 9.04 -6.39
N ALA A 282 11.96 10.08 -7.05
CA ALA A 282 11.32 10.87 -8.11
C ALA A 282 10.56 10.09 -9.23
N ASP A 283 11.14 9.08 -9.91
CA ASP A 283 10.47 8.34 -11.01
C ASP A 283 9.34 7.43 -10.49
N MET A 284 9.40 7.02 -9.22
CA MET A 284 8.29 6.33 -8.52
C MET A 284 7.22 7.31 -8.01
N GLY A 285 7.29 8.60 -8.38
CA GLY A 285 6.33 9.63 -7.96
C GLY A 285 6.34 9.92 -6.45
N LEU A 286 7.39 9.51 -5.71
CA LEU A 286 7.46 9.66 -4.25
C LEU A 286 7.77 11.10 -3.80
N TRP A 287 8.13 11.99 -4.73
CA TRP A 287 8.42 13.41 -4.47
C TRP A 287 7.22 14.33 -4.72
N GLU A 288 6.20 13.88 -5.46
CA GLU A 288 4.97 14.63 -5.75
C GLU A 288 3.82 14.33 -4.78
N ALA A 289 4.06 13.51 -3.75
CA ALA A 289 3.05 13.21 -2.75
C ALA A 289 2.74 14.47 -1.92
N ASP A 290 1.50 14.95 -1.99
CA ASP A 290 0.96 15.97 -1.09
C ASP A 290 1.29 15.61 0.37
N ALA A 291 1.65 16.62 1.17
CA ALA A 291 2.20 16.50 2.52
C ALA A 291 1.29 15.81 3.57
N GLU A 292 0.15 15.25 3.14
CA GLU A 292 -0.90 14.67 3.97
C GLU A 292 -0.97 13.13 3.88
N ALA A 293 -0.19 12.47 3.02
CA ALA A 293 -0.10 11.00 3.02
C ALA A 293 0.54 10.51 4.34
N ASP A 294 -0.16 9.59 5.02
CA ASP A 294 0.23 8.95 6.28
C ASP A 294 1.75 8.63 6.32
N ASP A 295 2.45 9.32 7.22
CA ASP A 295 3.91 9.33 7.33
C ASP A 295 4.48 7.92 7.50
N ASP A 296 3.71 6.98 8.05
CA ASP A 296 4.12 5.58 8.18
C ASP A 296 4.19 4.82 6.86
N PHE A 297 3.15 4.92 6.02
CA PHE A 297 3.14 4.27 4.70
C PHE A 297 4.25 4.83 3.81
N ARG A 298 4.45 6.15 3.82
CA ARG A 298 5.53 6.78 3.06
C ARG A 298 6.91 6.33 3.54
N ARG A 299 7.13 6.22 4.86
CA ARG A 299 8.36 5.63 5.42
C ARG A 299 8.54 4.17 4.99
N GLN A 300 7.46 3.38 4.95
CA GLN A 300 7.51 2.00 4.48
C GLN A 300 7.92 1.91 3.01
N LEU A 301 7.33 2.73 2.14
CA LEU A 301 7.70 2.80 0.73
C LEU A 301 9.17 3.19 0.54
N LEU A 302 9.67 4.16 1.29
CA LEU A 302 11.08 4.54 1.24
C LEU A 302 12.02 3.39 1.65
N ARG A 303 11.63 2.58 2.66
CA ARG A 303 12.39 1.39 3.04
C ARG A 303 12.39 0.34 1.94
N ILE A 304 11.23 0.07 1.33
CA ILE A 304 11.10 -0.89 0.23
C ILE A 304 11.92 -0.44 -0.98
N ALA A 305 11.81 0.83 -1.38
CA ALA A 305 12.58 1.40 -2.48
C ALA A 305 14.10 1.33 -2.22
N SER A 306 14.55 1.63 -1.00
CA SER A 306 15.97 1.48 -0.64
C SER A 306 16.43 0.03 -0.73
N ARG A 307 15.65 -0.93 -0.22
CA ARG A 307 15.99 -2.36 -0.28
C ARG A 307 16.05 -2.88 -1.72
N ILE A 308 15.13 -2.41 -2.56
CA ILE A 308 15.12 -2.70 -3.99
C ILE A 308 16.43 -2.22 -4.65
N HIS A 309 16.86 -1.00 -4.32
CA HIS A 309 18.09 -0.44 -4.85
C HIS A 309 19.33 -1.20 -4.39
N ASP A 310 19.36 -1.64 -3.13
CA ASP A 310 20.41 -2.50 -2.61
C ASP A 310 20.44 -3.86 -3.31
N LEU A 311 19.26 -4.43 -3.60
CA LEU A 311 19.14 -5.69 -4.34
C LEU A 311 19.72 -5.57 -5.76
N ASP A 312 19.42 -4.48 -6.48
CA ASP A 312 19.96 -4.23 -7.83
C ASP A 312 21.50 -4.11 -7.83
N ARG A 313 22.06 -3.44 -6.82
CA ARG A 313 23.52 -3.36 -6.64
C ARG A 313 24.16 -4.73 -6.36
N LEU A 314 23.56 -5.51 -5.46
CA LEU A 314 24.02 -6.87 -5.16
C LEU A 314 23.97 -7.76 -6.41
N HIS A 315 22.92 -7.59 -7.21
CA HIS A 315 22.72 -8.29 -8.46
C HIS A 315 23.81 -7.95 -9.49
N MET A 316 24.08 -6.66 -9.70
CA MET A 316 25.19 -6.20 -10.55
C MET A 316 26.54 -6.75 -10.07
N ALA A 317 26.78 -6.76 -8.76
CA ALA A 317 27.98 -7.34 -8.18
C ALA A 317 28.11 -8.85 -8.50
N ILE A 318 27.06 -9.62 -8.27
CA ILE A 318 27.06 -11.07 -8.50
C ILE A 318 27.22 -11.40 -9.99
N SER A 319 26.62 -10.62 -10.89
CA SER A 319 26.72 -10.82 -12.34
C SER A 319 28.15 -10.68 -12.89
N THR A 320 28.99 -9.87 -12.22
CA THR A 320 30.39 -9.63 -12.60
C THR A 320 31.37 -10.50 -11.81
N MET A 321 30.91 -11.22 -10.78
CA MET A 321 31.74 -12.13 -10.00
C MET A 321 32.03 -13.43 -10.77
N PRO A 322 33.28 -13.91 -10.77
CA PRO A 322 33.64 -15.13 -11.48
C PRO A 322 33.28 -16.40 -10.67
N LEU A 323 31.99 -16.69 -10.58
CA LEU A 323 31.41 -17.76 -9.75
C LEU A 323 31.38 -19.13 -10.43
N ILE A 324 31.58 -19.21 -11.76
CA ILE A 324 31.57 -20.47 -12.50
C ILE A 324 32.99 -20.97 -12.79
N GLN A 325 33.15 -22.29 -12.82
CA GLN A 325 34.39 -22.93 -13.25
C GLN A 325 34.70 -22.65 -14.74
N PRO A 326 35.95 -22.30 -15.08
CA PRO A 326 36.33 -21.95 -16.45
C PRO A 326 36.55 -23.16 -17.38
N VAL A 327 36.43 -24.38 -16.86
CA VAL A 327 36.56 -25.65 -17.59
C VAL A 327 35.50 -26.61 -17.06
N ASP A 328 34.81 -27.33 -17.94
CA ASP A 328 33.69 -28.20 -17.54
C ASP A 328 34.13 -29.49 -16.85
N THR A 329 35.23 -30.08 -17.30
CA THR A 329 35.77 -31.33 -16.72
C THR A 329 37.23 -31.15 -16.38
N TYR A 330 37.55 -31.20 -15.08
CA TYR A 330 38.90 -31.07 -14.59
C TYR A 330 39.11 -31.85 -13.30
N ASN A 331 40.38 -32.11 -12.98
CA ASN A 331 40.82 -32.52 -11.65
C ASN A 331 41.53 -31.35 -10.98
N LEU A 332 41.10 -30.95 -9.78
CA LEU A 332 41.82 -29.95 -9.00
C LEU A 332 43.13 -30.55 -8.50
N THR A 333 44.24 -30.15 -9.11
CA THR A 333 45.57 -30.71 -8.78
C THR A 333 46.32 -29.88 -7.76
N SER A 334 46.04 -28.58 -7.70
CA SER A 334 46.60 -27.71 -6.67
C SER A 334 45.70 -26.52 -6.36
N GLY A 335 45.57 -26.22 -5.07
CA GLY A 335 44.96 -25.00 -4.57
C GLY A 335 45.93 -23.82 -4.51
N MET A 336 45.39 -22.65 -4.18
CA MET A 336 46.15 -21.45 -3.82
C MET A 336 46.86 -21.66 -2.48
N GLY A 337 48.05 -21.07 -2.32
CA GLY A 337 48.77 -21.04 -1.04
C GLY A 337 50.20 -21.58 -1.10
N MET A 338 50.80 -21.77 0.07
CA MET A 338 52.18 -22.25 0.17
C MET A 338 52.28 -23.74 -0.17
N ARG A 339 53.05 -24.08 -1.21
CA ARG A 339 53.33 -25.46 -1.62
C ARG A 339 54.81 -25.68 -1.92
N THR A 340 55.21 -26.94 -2.02
CA THR A 340 56.53 -27.29 -2.54
C THR A 340 56.52 -27.09 -4.04
N ASP A 341 57.36 -26.17 -4.53
CA ASP A 341 57.49 -25.86 -5.93
C ASP A 341 57.97 -27.09 -6.72
N PRO A 342 57.26 -27.51 -7.77
CA PRO A 342 57.54 -28.78 -8.44
C PRO A 342 58.85 -28.78 -9.23
N PHE A 343 59.43 -27.61 -9.52
CA PHE A 343 60.68 -27.51 -10.29
C PHE A 343 61.91 -27.31 -9.41
N THR A 344 61.79 -26.53 -8.33
CA THR A 344 62.90 -26.15 -7.44
C THR A 344 62.91 -26.92 -6.13
N ARG A 345 61.80 -27.63 -5.80
CA ARG A 345 61.58 -28.36 -4.54
C ARG A 345 61.66 -27.48 -3.29
N ARG A 346 61.58 -26.16 -3.43
CA ARG A 346 61.54 -25.19 -2.33
C ARG A 346 60.10 -24.78 -2.05
N LYS A 347 59.81 -24.27 -0.86
CA LYS A 347 58.48 -23.69 -0.57
C LYS A 347 58.29 -22.44 -1.43
N ALA A 348 57.21 -22.39 -2.19
CA ALA A 348 56.79 -21.25 -2.99
C ALA A 348 55.28 -21.03 -2.83
N PHE A 349 54.85 -19.78 -3.00
CA PHE A 349 53.44 -19.42 -2.98
C PHE A 349 52.82 -19.66 -4.36
N HIS A 350 51.69 -20.34 -4.39
CA HIS A 350 50.91 -20.58 -5.60
C HIS A 350 49.74 -19.58 -5.67
N PRO A 351 49.71 -18.68 -6.65
CA PRO A 351 48.74 -17.59 -6.70
C PRO A 351 47.36 -17.98 -7.24
N GLY A 352 47.08 -19.25 -7.52
CA GLY A 352 45.82 -19.63 -8.17
C GLY A 352 45.44 -21.09 -7.95
N LEU A 353 44.56 -21.60 -8.81
CA LEU A 353 44.18 -23.00 -8.89
C LEU A 353 44.75 -23.64 -10.15
N ASP A 354 45.27 -24.85 -10.01
CA ASP A 354 45.70 -25.67 -11.15
C ASP A 354 44.62 -26.73 -11.45
N LEU A 355 43.88 -26.50 -12.53
CA LEU A 355 42.78 -27.36 -13.00
C LEU A 355 43.32 -28.28 -14.12
N ALA A 356 43.66 -29.52 -13.79
CA ALA A 356 44.17 -30.46 -14.78
C ALA A 356 43.06 -30.95 -15.68
N ALA A 357 43.26 -30.77 -16.98
CA ALA A 357 42.35 -31.19 -18.04
C ALA A 357 43.17 -31.59 -19.27
N ARG A 358 42.53 -32.29 -20.22
CA ARG A 358 43.20 -32.71 -21.46
C ARG A 358 43.66 -31.47 -22.23
N ARG A 359 44.84 -31.55 -22.86
CA ARG A 359 45.30 -30.50 -23.78
C ARG A 359 44.25 -30.31 -24.88
N GLY A 360 43.93 -29.06 -25.20
CA GLY A 360 42.89 -28.72 -26.17
C GLY A 360 41.48 -28.56 -25.58
N THR A 361 41.26 -28.94 -24.31
CA THR A 361 39.97 -28.72 -23.63
C THR A 361 39.61 -27.22 -23.69
N PRO A 362 38.39 -26.84 -24.10
CA PRO A 362 37.96 -25.44 -24.13
C PRO A 362 38.08 -24.78 -22.76
N VAL A 363 38.58 -23.54 -22.76
CA VAL A 363 38.58 -22.66 -21.59
C VAL A 363 37.57 -21.56 -21.86
N MET A 364 36.68 -21.35 -20.89
CA MET A 364 35.57 -20.41 -20.97
C MET A 364 35.76 -19.23 -20.00
N ALA A 365 35.21 -18.07 -20.34
CA ALA A 365 35.14 -16.92 -19.44
C ALA A 365 34.27 -17.25 -18.22
N ALA A 366 34.76 -16.90 -17.03
CA ALA A 366 34.09 -17.22 -15.76
C ALA A 366 33.00 -16.21 -15.37
N ALA A 367 33.02 -15.03 -16.01
CA ALA A 367 32.07 -13.93 -15.91
C ALA A 367 32.18 -13.07 -17.18
N PRO A 368 31.15 -12.28 -17.53
CA PRO A 368 31.22 -11.33 -18.65
C PRO A 368 32.29 -10.25 -18.40
N GLY A 369 32.90 -9.70 -19.44
CA GLY A 369 33.91 -8.66 -19.28
C GLY A 369 34.70 -8.32 -20.54
N THR A 370 35.75 -7.53 -20.37
CA THR A 370 36.64 -7.10 -21.45
C THR A 370 38.01 -7.75 -21.31
N VAL A 371 38.53 -8.32 -22.39
CA VAL A 371 39.86 -8.92 -22.42
C VAL A 371 40.92 -7.81 -22.34
N ILE A 372 41.66 -7.73 -21.24
CA ILE A 372 42.72 -6.73 -21.03
C ILE A 372 44.12 -7.25 -21.39
N TRP A 373 44.29 -8.57 -21.48
CA TRP A 373 45.52 -9.23 -21.93
C TRP A 373 45.21 -10.54 -22.66
N ALA A 374 45.92 -10.82 -23.76
CA ALA A 374 45.71 -12.03 -24.57
C ALA A 374 46.99 -12.47 -25.32
N GLU A 375 48.11 -12.59 -24.60
CA GLU A 375 49.42 -12.89 -25.19
C GLU A 375 50.32 -13.71 -24.25
N TRP A 376 51.57 -13.95 -24.66
CA TRP A 376 52.57 -14.59 -23.81
C TRP A 376 52.99 -13.69 -22.64
N ARG A 377 52.97 -14.21 -21.41
CA ARG A 377 53.39 -13.46 -20.21
C ARG A 377 54.29 -14.29 -19.28
N GLY A 378 55.60 -14.22 -19.53
CA GLY A 378 56.62 -14.80 -18.64
C GLY A 378 56.37 -16.28 -18.30
N ALA A 379 56.31 -16.59 -17.00
CA ALA A 379 56.11 -17.95 -16.50
C ALA A 379 54.69 -18.50 -16.75
N TYR A 380 53.69 -17.65 -16.96
CA TYR A 380 52.32 -18.07 -17.28
C TYR A 380 52.20 -18.70 -18.67
N GLY A 381 53.18 -18.49 -19.56
CA GLY A 381 53.06 -18.91 -20.96
C GLY A 381 52.02 -18.07 -21.68
N ARG A 382 51.16 -18.68 -22.49
CA ARG A 382 50.01 -18.01 -23.09
C ARG A 382 48.97 -17.72 -22.02
N LEU A 383 48.62 -16.45 -21.87
CA LEU A 383 47.74 -15.94 -20.83
C LEU A 383 46.60 -15.13 -21.45
N VAL A 384 45.38 -15.36 -20.97
CA VAL A 384 44.27 -14.41 -21.09
C VAL A 384 44.00 -13.78 -19.73
N GLU A 385 43.76 -12.48 -19.69
CA GLU A 385 43.29 -11.74 -18.51
C GLU A 385 42.04 -10.94 -18.89
N ILE A 386 40.98 -11.08 -18.11
CA ILE A 386 39.68 -10.44 -18.35
C ILE A 386 39.39 -9.52 -17.17
N ASP A 387 38.96 -8.30 -17.48
CA ASP A 387 38.39 -7.35 -16.55
C ASP A 387 36.86 -7.44 -16.60
N HIS A 388 36.26 -7.84 -15.49
CA HIS A 388 34.82 -8.02 -15.35
C HIS A 388 34.13 -6.74 -14.85
N GLY A 389 34.90 -5.67 -14.59
CA GLY A 389 34.42 -4.47 -13.94
C GLY A 389 34.38 -4.60 -12.42
N PHE A 390 34.12 -3.47 -11.76
CA PHE A 390 33.94 -3.39 -10.29
C PHE A 390 35.08 -4.03 -9.47
N GLY A 391 36.31 -3.96 -10.00
CA GLY A 391 37.52 -4.48 -9.35
C GLY A 391 37.83 -5.94 -9.62
N PHE A 392 36.92 -6.70 -10.26
CA PHE A 392 37.12 -8.13 -10.55
C PHE A 392 37.93 -8.36 -11.81
N ARG A 393 38.99 -9.17 -11.70
CA ARG A 393 39.75 -9.68 -12.86
C ARG A 393 40.03 -11.17 -12.72
N THR A 394 40.09 -11.86 -13.84
CA THR A 394 40.47 -13.27 -13.89
C THR A 394 41.66 -13.49 -14.82
N ARG A 395 42.48 -14.50 -14.50
CA ARG A 395 43.63 -14.91 -15.33
C ARG A 395 43.57 -16.38 -15.68
N TYR A 396 43.91 -16.68 -16.94
CA TYR A 396 43.85 -18.00 -17.56
C TYR A 396 45.20 -18.33 -18.18
N GLY A 397 46.05 -19.01 -17.41
CA GLY A 397 47.43 -19.31 -17.77
C GLY A 397 47.63 -20.69 -18.41
N HIS A 398 48.85 -20.90 -18.90
CA HIS A 398 49.34 -22.14 -19.52
C HIS A 398 48.57 -22.60 -20.76
N LEU A 399 47.86 -21.68 -21.43
CA LEU A 399 47.00 -22.00 -22.57
C LEU A 399 47.79 -22.61 -23.75
N ASP A 400 47.16 -23.52 -24.50
CA ASP A 400 47.69 -24.03 -25.75
C ASP A 400 47.35 -23.11 -26.92
N LYS A 401 46.15 -22.53 -26.90
CA LYS A 401 45.69 -21.59 -27.90
C LYS A 401 44.87 -20.50 -27.21
N ILE A 402 45.05 -19.28 -27.70
CA ILE A 402 44.21 -18.13 -27.34
C ILE A 402 43.26 -17.91 -28.51
N ASP A 403 41.96 -17.80 -28.23
CA ASP A 403 40.91 -17.61 -29.25
C ASP A 403 40.39 -16.15 -29.29
N VAL A 404 40.77 -15.33 -28.31
CA VAL A 404 40.40 -13.91 -28.17
C VAL A 404 41.59 -12.96 -28.27
N LYS A 405 41.33 -11.66 -28.38
CA LYS A 405 42.32 -10.59 -28.44
C LYS A 405 42.04 -9.52 -27.39
N LYS A 406 43.06 -8.73 -27.05
CA LYS A 406 42.90 -7.58 -26.18
C LYS A 406 41.87 -6.62 -26.78
N GLY A 407 40.90 -6.21 -25.96
CA GLY A 407 39.79 -5.33 -26.34
C GLY A 407 38.52 -6.09 -26.74
N ASP A 408 38.58 -7.41 -26.92
CA ASP A 408 37.37 -8.21 -27.16
C ASP A 408 36.48 -8.18 -25.91
N ILE A 409 35.17 -8.04 -26.13
CA ILE A 409 34.17 -8.25 -25.09
C ILE A 409 33.77 -9.71 -25.14
N VAL A 410 33.71 -10.33 -23.97
CA VAL A 410 33.32 -11.73 -23.80
C VAL A 410 32.15 -11.79 -22.84
N ASP A 411 31.15 -12.57 -23.21
CA ASP A 411 30.02 -12.86 -22.36
C ASP A 411 30.36 -14.04 -21.43
N LEU A 412 29.45 -14.32 -20.49
CA LEU A 412 29.56 -15.47 -19.63
C LEU A 412 29.76 -16.74 -20.47
N ARG A 413 30.79 -17.51 -20.13
CA ARG A 413 31.13 -18.78 -20.77
C ARG A 413 31.52 -18.72 -22.25
N ASP A 414 31.82 -17.54 -22.76
CA ASP A 414 32.47 -17.44 -24.07
C ASP A 414 33.82 -18.16 -24.08
N ARG A 415 34.11 -18.79 -25.22
CA ARG A 415 35.34 -19.56 -25.38
C ARG A 415 36.53 -18.64 -25.64
N ILE A 416 37.45 -18.61 -24.67
CA ILE A 416 38.61 -17.72 -24.69
C ILE A 416 39.91 -18.42 -25.10
N GLY A 417 39.94 -19.75 -25.04
CA GLY A 417 41.12 -20.51 -25.42
C GLY A 417 41.01 -22.01 -25.24
N GLN A 418 42.17 -22.65 -25.11
CA GLN A 418 42.30 -24.08 -24.87
C GLN A 418 43.36 -24.38 -23.81
N VAL A 419 43.08 -25.38 -22.97
CA VAL A 419 44.02 -25.90 -21.98
C VAL A 419 45.31 -26.36 -22.65
N GLY A 420 46.44 -25.99 -22.07
CA GLY A 420 47.76 -26.33 -22.60
C GLY A 420 48.77 -26.65 -21.52
N SER A 421 50.05 -26.52 -21.89
CA SER A 421 51.19 -26.74 -21.01
C SER A 421 52.31 -25.75 -21.37
N THR A 422 51.95 -24.50 -21.70
CA THR A 422 52.92 -23.46 -22.09
C THR A 422 53.51 -22.74 -20.87
N GLY A 423 54.67 -22.10 -21.04
CA GLY A 423 55.36 -21.42 -19.93
C GLY A 423 55.93 -22.42 -18.92
N ARG A 424 55.79 -22.10 -17.63
CA ARG A 424 56.30 -22.91 -16.52
C ARG A 424 55.24 -23.91 -16.05
N SER A 425 55.09 -24.99 -16.80
CA SER A 425 54.11 -26.06 -16.52
C SER A 425 54.76 -27.45 -16.54
N THR A 426 54.28 -28.35 -15.69
CA THR A 426 54.73 -29.76 -15.62
C THR A 426 53.88 -30.71 -16.47
N GLY A 427 52.76 -30.24 -17.01
CA GLY A 427 51.83 -31.03 -17.83
C GLY A 427 50.52 -30.28 -18.11
N PRO A 428 49.60 -30.85 -18.91
CA PRO A 428 48.37 -30.16 -19.30
C PRO A 428 47.47 -29.76 -18.12
N HIS A 429 47.31 -28.46 -17.90
CA HIS A 429 46.39 -27.87 -16.92
C HIS A 429 46.10 -26.40 -17.22
N LEU A 430 44.99 -25.89 -16.69
CA LEU A 430 44.70 -24.46 -16.64
C LEU A 430 45.15 -23.92 -15.29
N HIS A 431 45.97 -22.87 -15.31
CA HIS A 431 46.23 -22.07 -14.11
C HIS A 431 45.22 -20.92 -14.06
N TYR A 432 44.43 -20.86 -13.00
CA TYR A 432 43.31 -19.92 -12.84
C TYR A 432 43.49 -19.04 -11.61
N GLU A 433 43.44 -17.72 -11.79
CA GLU A 433 43.49 -16.75 -10.69
C GLU A 433 42.25 -15.84 -10.71
N VAL A 434 41.83 -15.41 -9.52
CA VAL A 434 40.79 -14.39 -9.31
C VAL A 434 41.43 -13.25 -8.54
N TRP A 435 41.20 -12.03 -9.01
CA TRP A 435 41.70 -10.79 -8.45
C TRP A 435 40.52 -9.89 -8.12
N PHE A 436 40.61 -9.20 -6.99
CA PHE A 436 39.66 -8.17 -6.57
C PHE A 436 40.48 -6.98 -6.06
N ASP A 437 40.32 -5.81 -6.67
CA ASP A 437 41.04 -4.57 -6.32
C ASP A 437 42.57 -4.72 -6.21
N ASP A 438 43.18 -5.29 -7.24
CA ASP A 438 44.63 -5.59 -7.28
C ASP A 438 45.12 -6.56 -6.19
N GLU A 439 44.22 -7.11 -5.37
CA GLU A 439 44.52 -8.18 -4.43
C GLU A 439 44.13 -9.55 -4.97
N LEU A 440 45.01 -10.51 -4.72
CA LEU A 440 44.80 -11.88 -5.16
C LEU A 440 43.84 -12.60 -4.22
N GLN A 441 42.77 -13.16 -4.77
CA GLN A 441 41.74 -13.87 -4.04
C GLN A 441 41.83 -15.37 -4.24
N ASN A 442 41.29 -16.15 -3.30
CA ASN A 442 41.24 -17.61 -3.41
C ASN A 442 40.11 -18.04 -4.37
N PRO A 443 40.42 -18.54 -5.58
CA PRO A 443 39.38 -18.82 -6.57
C PRO A 443 38.44 -19.93 -6.12
N LEU A 444 38.88 -20.83 -5.22
CA LEU A 444 38.05 -21.92 -4.71
C LEU A 444 36.87 -21.41 -3.87
N LYS A 445 36.99 -20.22 -3.26
CA LYS A 445 35.87 -19.61 -2.54
C LYS A 445 34.78 -19.14 -3.51
N PHE A 446 35.17 -18.52 -4.62
CA PHE A 446 34.25 -18.08 -5.67
C PHE A 446 33.53 -19.25 -6.33
N LEU A 447 34.27 -20.31 -6.69
CA LEU A 447 33.66 -21.51 -7.28
C LEU A 447 32.66 -22.18 -6.32
N ARG A 448 32.98 -22.26 -5.01
CA ARG A 448 32.06 -22.80 -4.00
C ARG A 448 30.84 -21.90 -3.81
N ALA A 449 31.02 -20.58 -3.77
CA ALA A 449 29.92 -19.62 -3.69
C ALA A 449 28.95 -19.78 -4.86
N GLY A 450 29.47 -20.00 -6.08
CA GLY A 450 28.65 -20.32 -7.25
C GLY A 450 27.74 -21.54 -7.03
N HIS A 451 28.26 -22.66 -6.52
CA HIS A 451 27.42 -23.84 -6.23
C HIS A 451 26.22 -23.51 -5.31
N TYR A 452 26.38 -22.61 -4.33
CA TYR A 452 25.28 -22.21 -3.44
C TYR A 452 24.19 -21.38 -4.11
N VAL A 453 24.53 -20.63 -5.17
CA VAL A 453 23.55 -19.87 -5.98
C VAL A 453 22.73 -20.82 -6.86
N PHE A 454 23.34 -21.90 -7.35
CA PHE A 454 22.80 -22.68 -8.47
C PHE A 454 22.21 -24.06 -8.08
N GLU A 455 22.50 -24.62 -6.90
CA GLU A 455 22.03 -25.98 -6.48
C GLU A 455 20.81 -26.01 -5.52
N LYS A 456 19.97 -24.97 -5.45
CA LYS A 456 18.74 -24.99 -4.63
C LYS A 456 17.43 -24.75 -5.38
#